data_AF-A0A067E107-F1
#
_entry.id   AF-A0A067E107-F1
#
_cell.length_a   1.000
_cell.length_b   1.000
_cell.length_c   1.000
_cell.angle_alpha   90.00
_cell.angle_beta   90.00
_cell.angle_gamma   90.00
#
_symmetry.space_group_name_H-M   'P 1'
#
loop_
_entity.id
_entity.type
_entity.pdbx_description
1 polymer ?
#
loop_
_entity_poly.entity_id
_entity_poly.type
_entity_poly.pdbx_seq_one_letter_code
_entity_poly.pdbx_strand_id
1 'polypeptide(L)'
;MISENGLQFWFLEDYFEFKWNLKYSKTLEVLEEEHPNFLCNLHERVRRRPTIDSNPWMDPLAFRDGILLIRVCAKIFLYHVETNKMNEVCYVSGLGTYSSYLPTVLPYSLSLVRLT
;
A
#
# COMPACT_ATOMS: atom_id res chain seq x y z
N MET A 1 3.43 2.04 4.23
CA MET A 1 4.01 3.19 3.49
C MET A 1 4.87 2.66 2.36
N ILE A 2 4.83 3.30 1.19
CA ILE A 2 5.75 3.02 0.08
C ILE A 2 6.73 4.18 0.03
N SER A 3 8.03 3.90 0.10
CA SER A 3 9.11 4.88 0.02
C SER A 3 10.22 4.37 -0.91
N GLU A 4 11.26 5.16 -1.10
CA GLU A 4 12.48 4.74 -1.83
C GLU A 4 13.10 3.48 -1.23
N ASN A 5 12.93 3.27 0.08
CA ASN A 5 13.44 2.11 0.80
C ASN A 5 12.57 0.85 0.65
N GLY A 6 11.39 0.97 0.02
CA GLY A 6 10.48 -0.15 -0.17
C GLY A 6 9.09 0.03 0.42
N LEU A 7 8.42 -1.11 0.57
CA LEU A 7 7.12 -1.24 1.25
C LEU A 7 7.35 -1.56 2.72
N GLN A 8 6.92 -0.64 3.59
CA GLN A 8 7.10 -0.73 5.04
C GLN A 8 5.75 -0.76 5.76
N PHE A 9 5.61 -1.70 6.68
CA PHE A 9 4.42 -1.88 7.53
C PHE A 9 4.78 -1.54 8.97
N TRP A 10 4.22 -0.42 9.44
CA TRP A 10 4.38 0.06 10.80
C TRP A 10 3.14 -0.27 11.60
N PHE A 11 3.32 -0.68 12.85
CA PHE A 11 2.24 -0.84 13.81
C PHE A 11 2.51 0.03 15.02
N LEU A 12 1.44 0.62 15.54
CA LEU A 12 1.46 1.35 16.78
C LEU A 12 1.33 0.32 17.90
N GLU A 13 2.40 0.12 18.66
CA GLU A 13 2.44 -0.85 19.76
C GLU A 13 1.72 -0.30 20.99
N ASP A 14 1.96 0.98 21.28
CA ASP A 14 1.33 1.70 22.39
C ASP A 14 0.77 3.04 21.87
N TYR A 15 -0.54 3.22 22.05
CA TYR A 15 -1.27 4.42 21.63
C TYR A 15 -0.95 5.65 22.51
N PHE A 16 -0.54 5.45 23.76
CA PHE A 16 -0.21 6.52 24.70
C PHE A 16 1.24 6.99 24.55
N GLU A 17 2.14 6.07 24.23
CA GLU A 17 3.57 6.40 24.05
C GLU A 17 3.91 6.81 22.60
N PHE A 18 2.94 6.77 21.68
CA PHE A 18 3.17 6.96 20.23
C PHE A 18 4.30 6.08 19.69
N LYS A 19 4.45 4.88 20.26
CA LYS A 19 5.56 3.97 19.96
C LYS A 19 5.24 3.14 18.72
N TRP A 20 5.82 3.53 17.60
CA TRP A 20 5.72 2.81 16.34
C TRP A 20 6.83 1.77 16.20
N ASN A 21 6.47 0.57 15.77
CA ASN A 21 7.40 -0.49 15.45
C ASN A 21 7.24 -0.90 13.98
N LEU A 22 8.37 -1.17 13.33
CA LEU A 22 8.40 -1.71 11.98
C LEU A 22 8.18 -3.23 12.05
N LYS A 23 7.03 -3.73 11.58
CA LYS A 23 6.73 -5.17 11.59
C LYS A 23 7.32 -5.90 10.40
N TYR A 24 7.09 -5.33 9.23
CA TYR A 24 7.48 -5.93 7.95
C TYR A 24 8.08 -4.85 7.05
N SER A 25 9.15 -5.19 6.37
CA SER A 25 9.80 -4.33 5.38
C SER A 25 10.23 -5.18 4.20
N LYS A 26 9.91 -4.71 2.99
CA LYS A 26 10.30 -5.33 1.73
C LYS A 26 10.88 -4.25 0.83
N THR A 27 12.08 -4.49 0.30
CA THR A 27 12.73 -3.53 -0.61
C THR A 27 12.02 -3.53 -1.96
N LEU A 28 12.25 -2.49 -2.77
CA LEU A 28 11.63 -2.38 -4.09
C LEU A 28 12.16 -3.48 -5.03
N GLU A 29 13.46 -3.81 -4.94
CA GLU A 29 14.11 -4.82 -5.78
C GLU A 29 13.52 -6.21 -5.54
N VAL A 30 13.32 -6.58 -4.27
CA VAL A 30 12.75 -7.87 -3.91
C VAL A 30 11.30 -7.98 -4.39
N LEU A 31 10.52 -6.90 -4.28
CA LEU A 31 9.15 -6.85 -4.81
C LEU A 31 9.12 -6.98 -6.34
N GLU A 32 10.04 -6.34 -7.05
CA GLU A 32 10.17 -6.48 -8.51
C GLU A 32 10.54 -7.91 -8.90
N GLU A 33 11.50 -8.54 -8.21
CA GLU A 33 11.97 -9.90 -8.49
C GLU A 33 10.87 -10.94 -8.28
N GLU A 34 10.07 -10.80 -7.23
CA GLU A 34 8.99 -11.74 -6.90
C GLU A 34 7.74 -11.52 -7.76
N HIS A 35 7.54 -10.31 -8.29
CA HIS A 35 6.37 -9.93 -9.07
C HIS A 35 6.71 -9.17 -10.38
N PRO A 36 7.59 -9.69 -11.24
CA PRO A 36 8.14 -8.96 -12.38
C PRO A 36 7.09 -8.60 -13.44
N ASN A 37 6.02 -9.39 -13.52
CA ASN A 37 4.92 -9.18 -14.47
C ASN A 37 4.05 -7.97 -14.12
N PHE A 38 4.06 -7.53 -12.86
CA PHE A 38 3.21 -6.45 -12.35
C PHE A 38 4.04 -5.25 -11.90
N LEU A 39 5.20 -5.52 -11.31
CA LEU A 39 6.10 -4.55 -10.71
C LEU A 39 7.35 -4.41 -11.56
N CYS A 40 7.26 -3.60 -12.63
CA CYS A 40 8.40 -3.30 -13.50
C CYS A 40 8.97 -1.90 -13.25
N ASN A 41 10.29 -1.81 -13.09
CA ASN A 41 11.01 -0.56 -12.85
C ASN A 41 10.43 0.26 -11.69
N LEU A 42 9.94 -0.42 -10.64
CA LEU A 42 9.45 0.14 -9.39
C LEU A 42 10.46 1.12 -8.78
N HIS A 43 11.75 0.77 -8.71
CA HIS A 43 12.77 1.66 -8.14
C HIS A 43 12.85 3.00 -8.91
N GLU A 44 12.95 2.93 -10.24
CA GLU A 44 12.94 4.12 -11.10
C GLU A 44 11.61 4.90 -11.03
N ARG A 45 10.48 4.19 -10.92
CA ARG A 45 9.15 4.81 -10.84
C ARG A 45 8.88 5.52 -9.52
N VAL A 46 9.43 5.01 -8.41
CA VAL A 46 9.37 5.69 -7.11
C VAL A 46 10.29 6.90 -7.12
N ARG A 47 11.52 6.76 -7.64
CA ARG A 47 12.53 7.83 -7.69
C ARG A 47 12.15 8.99 -8.62
N ARG A 48 11.52 8.71 -9.77
CA ARG A 48 11.15 9.72 -10.77
C ARG A 48 9.83 10.44 -10.47
N ARG A 49 9.21 10.22 -9.30
CA ARG A 49 7.97 10.94 -8.96
C ARG A 49 8.24 12.45 -8.96
N PRO A 50 7.61 13.23 -9.86
CA PRO A 50 7.93 14.64 -10.01
C PRO A 50 7.51 15.48 -8.79
N THR A 51 6.47 15.04 -8.07
CA THR A 51 5.99 15.63 -6.80
C THR A 51 5.32 14.55 -5.94
N ILE A 52 5.23 14.75 -4.62
CA ILE A 52 4.46 13.88 -3.71
C ILE A 52 2.97 13.83 -4.12
N ASP A 53 2.46 14.91 -4.71
CA ASP A 53 1.07 15.07 -5.17
C ASP A 53 0.79 14.43 -6.55
N SER A 54 1.81 13.90 -7.22
CA SER A 54 1.61 13.17 -8.48
C SER A 54 0.97 11.81 -8.21
N ASN A 55 -0.07 11.46 -8.97
CA ASN A 55 -0.84 10.23 -8.77
C ASN A 55 0.10 9.02 -8.68
N PRO A 56 0.21 8.36 -7.50
CA PRO A 56 1.25 7.37 -7.30
C PRO A 56 1.02 6.18 -8.24
N TRP A 57 2.12 5.64 -8.77
CA TRP A 57 2.05 4.45 -9.61
C TRP A 57 1.55 3.21 -8.83
N MET A 58 1.84 3.20 -7.53
CA MET A 58 1.43 2.17 -6.58
C MET A 58 0.90 2.86 -5.32
N ASP A 59 -0.31 2.49 -4.90
CA ASP A 59 -1.04 3.11 -3.79
C ASP A 59 -1.60 2.09 -2.82
N PRO A 60 -1.19 2.11 -1.54
CA PRO A 60 -1.86 1.33 -0.51
C PRO A 60 -3.27 1.89 -0.29
N LEU A 61 -4.29 1.07 -0.49
CA LEU A 61 -5.70 1.45 -0.37
C LEU A 61 -6.29 1.08 0.98
N ALA A 62 -6.00 -0.11 1.49
CA ALA A 62 -6.50 -0.55 2.78
C ALA A 62 -5.62 -1.65 3.32
N PHE A 63 -5.46 -1.72 4.64
CA PHE A 63 -4.73 -2.79 5.30
C PHE A 63 -5.60 -3.42 6.38
N ARG A 64 -5.72 -4.74 6.34
CA ARG A 64 -6.46 -5.52 7.34
C ARG A 64 -5.89 -6.92 7.45
N ASP A 65 -5.68 -7.39 8.66
CA ASP A 65 -5.34 -8.80 8.97
C ASP A 65 -4.15 -9.34 8.15
N GLY A 66 -3.10 -8.53 7.95
CA GLY A 66 -1.90 -8.93 7.19
C GLY A 66 -2.07 -8.89 5.66
N ILE A 67 -3.20 -8.38 5.18
CA ILE A 67 -3.51 -8.23 3.75
C ILE A 67 -3.57 -6.74 3.41
N LEU A 68 -2.76 -6.33 2.44
CA LEU A 68 -2.76 -4.99 1.88
C LEU A 68 -3.53 -5.00 0.55
N LEU A 69 -4.64 -4.27 0.49
CA LEU A 69 -5.26 -3.89 -0.76
C LEU A 69 -4.43 -2.77 -1.38
N ILE A 70 -3.95 -2.98 -2.60
CA ILE A 70 -3.02 -2.07 -3.27
C ILE A 70 -3.44 -1.85 -4.71
N ARG A 71 -3.39 -0.60 -5.16
CA ARG A 71 -3.54 -0.26 -6.57
C ARG A 71 -2.15 -0.21 -7.19
N VAL A 72 -2.00 -0.80 -8.37
CA VAL A 72 -0.82 -0.68 -9.22
C VAL A 72 -1.31 -0.34 -10.63
N CYS A 73 -0.95 0.83 -11.15
CA CYS A 73 -1.55 1.38 -12.37
C CYS A 73 -3.10 1.36 -12.31
N ALA A 74 -3.71 0.61 -13.22
CA ALA A 74 -5.16 0.48 -13.39
C ALA A 74 -5.70 -0.82 -12.78
N LYS A 75 -4.88 -1.57 -12.03
CA LYS A 75 -5.25 -2.84 -11.42
C LYS A 75 -5.21 -2.75 -9.90
N ILE A 76 -6.06 -3.54 -9.26
CA ILE A 76 -6.16 -3.69 -7.81
C ILE A 76 -5.73 -5.10 -7.45
N PHE A 77 -4.92 -5.19 -6.41
CA PHE A 77 -4.34 -6.43 -5.92
C PHE A 77 -4.56 -6.58 -4.42
N LEU A 78 -4.62 -7.83 -3.97
CA LEU A 78 -4.44 -8.22 -2.58
C LEU A 78 -3.01 -8.73 -2.42
N TYR A 79 -2.25 -8.05 -1.56
CA TYR A 79 -0.89 -8.42 -1.21
C TYR A 79 -0.87 -9.00 0.21
N HIS A 80 -0.55 -10.29 0.31
CA HIS A 80 -0.38 -10.98 1.59
C HIS A 80 1.03 -10.74 2.11
N VAL A 81 1.17 -9.98 3.19
CA VAL A 81 2.48 -9.50 3.64
C VAL A 81 3.40 -10.63 4.09
N GLU A 82 2.85 -11.67 4.73
CA GLU A 82 3.64 -12.77 5.29
C GLU A 82 4.05 -13.80 4.24
N THR A 83 3.13 -14.14 3.32
CA THR A 83 3.39 -15.14 2.27
C THR A 83 3.95 -14.52 1.00
N ASN A 84 3.95 -13.19 0.93
CA ASN A 84 4.40 -12.42 -0.20
C ASN A 84 3.69 -12.74 -1.52
N LYS A 85 2.41 -13.12 -1.40
CA LYS A 85 1.56 -13.45 -2.55
C LYS A 85 0.78 -12.23 -2.97
N MET A 86 0.82 -11.93 -4.27
CA MET A 86 0.05 -10.88 -4.89
C MET A 86 -1.02 -11.49 -5.79
N ASN A 87 -2.29 -11.24 -5.46
CA ASN A 87 -3.43 -11.74 -6.23
C ASN A 87 -4.15 -10.55 -6.88
N GLU A 88 -4.32 -10.59 -8.19
CA GLU A 88 -5.13 -9.60 -8.91
C GLU A 88 -6.61 -9.76 -8.54
N VAL A 89 -7.27 -8.65 -8.21
CA VAL A 89 -8.70 -8.63 -7.86
C VAL A 89 -9.52 -8.16 -9.06
N CYS A 90 -9.22 -6.97 -9.55
CA CYS A 90 -9.95 -6.35 -10.65
C CYS A 90 -9.18 -5.17 -11.25
N TYR A 91 -9.69 -4.66 -12.37
CA TYR A 91 -9.31 -3.35 -12.87
C TYR A 91 -10.08 -2.26 -12.13
N VAL A 92 -9.44 -1.12 -11.93
CA VAL A 92 -10.01 0.09 -11.32
C VAL A 92 -11.28 0.53 -12.08
N SER A 93 -11.30 0.40 -13.41
CA SER A 93 -12.46 0.68 -14.25
C SER A 93 -13.69 -0.18 -13.92
N GLY A 94 -13.47 -1.39 -13.37
CA GLY A 94 -14.53 -2.27 -12.90
C GLY A 94 -15.23 -1.76 -11.62
N LEU A 95 -14.66 -0.77 -10.93
CA LEU A 95 -15.25 -0.14 -9.75
C LEU A 95 -16.13 1.09 -10.08
N GLY A 96 -16.27 1.45 -11.35
CA GLY A 96 -17.08 2.58 -11.80
C GLY A 96 -16.28 3.80 -12.30
N THR A 97 -16.99 4.81 -12.81
CA THR A 97 -16.46 5.90 -13.66
C THR A 97 -15.55 6.91 -12.96
N TYR A 98 -15.42 6.89 -11.62
CA TYR A 98 -14.66 7.88 -10.84
C TYR A 98 -13.65 7.30 -9.85
N SER A 99 -13.43 5.98 -9.86
CA SER A 99 -12.55 5.28 -8.90
C SER A 99 -11.05 5.53 -9.11
N SER A 100 -10.66 6.13 -10.24
CA SER A 100 -9.26 6.22 -10.68
C SER A 100 -8.45 7.34 -10.06
N TYR A 101 -9.08 8.38 -9.53
CA TYR A 101 -8.34 9.61 -9.22
C TYR A 101 -7.91 9.72 -7.77
N LEU A 102 -8.77 9.40 -6.80
CA LEU A 102 -8.44 9.49 -5.37
C LEU A 102 -9.35 8.53 -4.60
N PRO A 103 -8.94 7.28 -4.33
CA PRO A 103 -9.67 6.46 -3.39
C PRO A 103 -9.52 7.08 -2.00
N THR A 104 -10.52 7.84 -1.56
CA THR A 104 -10.60 8.30 -0.17
C THR A 104 -10.78 7.06 0.70
N VAL A 105 -9.71 6.65 1.36
CA VAL A 105 -9.72 5.55 2.31
C VAL A 105 -10.37 6.07 3.59
N LEU A 106 -11.66 5.83 3.75
CA LEU A 106 -12.34 6.07 5.02
C LEU A 106 -12.05 4.86 5.93
N PRO A 107 -11.42 5.04 7.10
CA PRO A 107 -11.30 3.95 8.06
C PRO A 107 -12.71 3.52 8.48
N TYR A 108 -13.11 2.31 8.07
CA TYR A 108 -14.45 1.77 8.28
C TYR A 108 -14.79 1.54 9.76
N SER A 109 -13.77 1.44 10.62
CA SER A 109 -13.95 1.38 12.07
C SER A 109 -12.90 2.24 12.76
N LEU A 110 -13.32 3.41 13.24
CA LEU A 110 -12.61 4.15 14.27
C LEU A 110 -13.37 3.94 15.58
N SER A 111 -12.80 3.15 16.48
CA SER A 111 -13.25 3.13 17.87
C SER A 111 -12.57 4.29 18.58
N LEU A 112 -13.29 5.38 18.84
CA LEU A 112 -12.80 6.45 19.71
C LEU A 112 -12.70 5.89 21.13
N VAL A 113 -11.49 5.54 21.55
CA VAL A 113 -11.20 5.25 22.95
C VAL A 113 -11.11 6.57 23.69
N ARG A 114 -11.84 6.69 24.79
CA ARG A 114 -11.85 7.89 25.62
C ARG A 114 -10.48 7.99 26.33
N LEU A 115 -9.75 9.07 26.09
CA LEU A 115 -8.59 9.44 26.92
C LEU A 115 -9.15 10.02 28.22
N THR A 116 -9.09 9.25 29.31
CA THR A 116 -9.33 9.73 30.68
C THR A 116 -8.06 10.27 31.28
#